data_AF-A0A7I7RQ77-F1
#
_entry.id   AF-A0A7I7RQ77-F1
#
_cell.length_a   1.000
_cell.length_b   1.000
_cell.length_c   1.000
_cell.angle_alpha   90.00
_cell.angle_beta   90.00
_cell.angle_gamma   90.00
#
_symmetry.space_group_name_H-M   'P 1'
#
loop_
_entity.id
_entity.type
_entity.pdbx_description
1 polymer ?
#
loop_
_entity_poly.entity_id
_entity_poly.type
_entity_poly.pdbx_seq_one_letter_code
_entity_poly.pdbx_strand_id
1 'polypeptide(L)'
;MTVSLTPADADAKISQITDARDQAVAKMRQIEDTQQAMLAAAWMGHSATNYGKTSAQQHEDFNQIINTLNDVVEKGSTHIRSISNQDNN
;
A
#
# COMPACT_ATOMS: atom_id res chain seq x y z
N MET A 1 -29.37 -10.83 -15.14
CA MET A 1 -28.58 -9.72 -14.57
C MET A 1 -27.35 -9.57 -15.45
N THR A 2 -27.33 -8.59 -16.33
CA THR A 2 -26.09 -8.14 -16.97
C THR A 2 -25.38 -7.29 -15.93
N VAL A 3 -24.30 -7.81 -15.37
CA VAL A 3 -23.42 -7.05 -14.48
C VAL A 3 -22.64 -6.11 -15.39
N SER A 4 -23.24 -4.96 -15.74
CA SER A 4 -22.58 -3.92 -16.52
C SER A 4 -21.88 -2.97 -15.56
N LEU A 5 -20.56 -2.90 -15.64
CA LEU A 5 -19.79 -1.91 -14.89
C LEU A 5 -19.75 -0.61 -15.71
N THR A 6 -20.56 0.39 -15.32
CA THR A 6 -20.54 1.68 -16.01
C THR A 6 -19.15 2.32 -15.87
N PRO A 7 -18.73 3.19 -16.81
CA PRO A 7 -17.46 3.91 -16.70
C PRO A 7 -17.33 4.71 -15.40
N ALA A 8 -18.43 5.31 -14.93
CA ALA A 8 -18.47 6.04 -13.68
C ALA A 8 -18.26 5.11 -12.45
N ASP A 9 -18.87 3.93 -12.45
CA ASP A 9 -18.67 2.93 -11.39
C ASP A 9 -17.24 2.36 -11.40
N ALA A 10 -16.65 2.20 -12.59
CA ALA A 10 -15.27 1.79 -12.77
C ALA A 10 -14.29 2.81 -12.17
N ASP A 11 -14.46 4.09 -12.50
CA ASP A 11 -13.63 5.18 -11.99
C ASP A 11 -13.75 5.32 -10.46
N ALA A 12 -14.97 5.20 -9.92
CA ALA A 12 -15.20 5.24 -8.48
C ALA A 12 -14.47 4.11 -7.74
N LYS A 13 -14.50 2.88 -8.29
CA LYS A 13 -13.78 1.73 -7.72
C LYS A 13 -12.27 1.89 -7.81
N ILE A 14 -11.76 2.43 -8.92
CA ILE A 14 -10.33 2.72 -9.08
C ILE A 14 -9.87 3.76 -8.05
N SER A 15 -10.65 4.84 -7.85
CA SER A 15 -10.37 5.85 -6.83
C SER A 15 -10.31 5.21 -5.45
N GLN A 16 -11.33 4.42 -5.08
CA GLN A 16 -11.39 3.76 -3.78
C GLN A 16 -10.18 2.86 -3.50
N ILE A 17 -9.75 2.07 -4.50
CA ILE A 17 -8.59 1.17 -4.36
C ILE A 17 -7.29 1.98 -4.25
N THR A 18 -7.18 3.08 -4.99
CA THR A 18 -6.03 3.99 -4.92
C THR A 18 -5.93 4.67 -3.55
N ASP A 19 -7.05 5.18 -3.04
CA ASP A 19 -7.12 5.83 -1.72
C ASP A 19 -6.76 4.85 -0.60
N ALA A 20 -7.24 3.60 -0.68
CA ALA A 20 -6.90 2.56 0.29
C ALA A 20 -5.40 2.23 0.27
N ARG A 21 -4.79 2.17 -0.92
CA ARG A 21 -3.33 2.01 -1.08
C ARG A 21 -2.59 3.19 -0.45
N ASP A 22 -3.00 4.42 -0.74
CA ASP A 22 -2.34 5.62 -0.22
C ASP A 22 -2.37 5.66 1.32
N GLN A 23 -3.51 5.30 1.92
CA GLN A 23 -3.64 5.16 3.37
C GLN A 23 -2.73 4.09 3.96
N ALA A 24 -2.60 2.93 3.29
CA ALA A 24 -1.70 1.87 3.72
C ALA A 24 -0.23 2.31 3.65
N VAL A 25 0.19 2.97 2.57
CA VAL A 25 1.53 3.55 2.40
C VAL A 25 1.82 4.58 3.49
N ALA A 26 0.87 5.48 3.77
CA ALA A 26 1.03 6.49 4.81
C ALA A 26 1.23 5.87 6.20
N LYS A 27 0.46 4.83 6.54
CA LYS A 27 0.61 4.10 7.81
C LYS A 27 1.97 3.40 7.92
N MET A 28 2.46 2.77 6.85
CA MET A 28 3.78 2.13 6.85
C MET A 28 4.91 3.14 7.06
N ARG A 29 4.84 4.30 6.41
CA ARG A 29 5.80 5.41 6.63
C ARG A 29 5.75 5.92 8.07
N GLN A 30 4.55 6.08 8.64
CA GLN A 30 4.41 6.49 10.04
C GLN A 30 5.05 5.49 11.02
N ILE A 31 4.95 4.19 10.74
CA ILE A 31 5.60 3.15 11.54
C ILE A 31 7.12 3.30 11.42
N GLU A 32 7.66 3.44 10.22
CA GLU A 32 9.10 3.67 9.99
C GLU A 32 9.61 4.89 10.76
N ASP A 33 8.93 6.03 10.65
CA ASP A 33 9.29 7.27 11.35
C ASP A 33 9.30 7.06 12.87
N THR A 34 8.31 6.34 13.39
CA THR A 34 8.23 6.01 14.82
C THR A 34 9.40 5.13 15.25
N GLN A 35 9.78 4.13 14.44
CA GLN A 35 10.90 3.25 14.72
C GLN A 35 12.23 4.00 14.74
N GLN A 36 12.44 4.90 13.77
CA GLN A 36 13.62 5.76 13.72
C GLN A 36 13.68 6.70 14.93
N ALA A 37 12.55 7.31 15.32
CA ALA A 37 12.48 8.14 16.52
C ALA A 37 12.82 7.36 17.79
N MET A 38 12.34 6.11 17.93
CA MET A 38 12.66 5.25 19.07
C MET A 38 14.15 4.89 19.15
N LEU A 39 14.79 4.63 18.01
CA LEU A 39 16.24 4.36 17.94
C LEU A 39 17.07 5.61 18.25
N ALA A 40 16.62 6.78 17.80
CA ALA A 40 17.29 8.04 18.09
C ALA A 40 17.13 8.46 19.56
N ALA A 41 16.02 8.10 20.20
CA ALA A 41 15.69 8.48 21.56
C ALA A 41 16.40 7.61 22.62
N ALA A 42 17.70 7.83 22.85
CA ALA A 42 18.49 7.35 24.01
C ALA A 42 18.29 5.86 24.43
N TRP A 43 17.72 5.03 23.56
CA TRP A 43 17.46 3.63 23.84
C TRP A 43 18.79 2.90 23.67
N MET A 44 19.39 2.49 24.79
CA MET A 44 20.74 1.94 24.84
C MET A 44 20.73 0.49 25.30
N GLY A 45 21.70 -0.30 24.84
CA GLY A 45 21.89 -1.70 25.22
C GLY A 45 21.42 -2.73 24.19
N HIS A 46 21.50 -4.01 24.55
CA HIS A 46 21.26 -5.14 23.64
C HIS A 46 19.87 -5.10 22.98
N SER A 47 18.84 -4.64 23.70
CA SER A 47 17.48 -4.49 23.17
C SER A 47 17.38 -3.46 22.04
N ALA A 48 18.11 -2.35 22.14
CA ALA A 48 18.13 -1.32 21.09
C ALA A 48 18.88 -1.81 19.84
N THR A 49 19.97 -2.55 20.01
CA THR A 49 20.68 -3.20 18.89
C THR A 49 19.80 -4.23 18.17
N ASN A 50 19.08 -5.07 18.91
CA ASN A 50 18.17 -6.05 18.31
C ASN A 50 17.00 -5.35 17.62
N TYR A 51 16.41 -4.34 18.26
CA TYR A 51 15.35 -3.55 17.66
C TYR A 51 15.79 -2.87 16.36
N GLY A 52 17.01 -2.28 16.33
CA GLY A 52 17.54 -1.66 15.12
C GLY A 52 17.72 -2.62 13.95
N LYS A 53 18.10 -3.87 14.21
CA LYS A 53 18.14 -4.92 13.18
C LYS A 53 16.73 -5.29 12.71
N THR A 54 15.80 -5.46 13.64
CA THR A 54 14.40 -5.80 13.32
C THR A 54 13.72 -4.69 12.53
N SER A 55 13.90 -3.42 12.90
CA SER A 55 13.31 -2.28 12.16
C SER A 55 13.92 -2.12 10.77
N ALA A 56 15.22 -2.40 10.61
CA ALA A 56 15.86 -2.40 9.28
C ALA A 56 15.25 -3.46 8.35
N GLN A 57 15.04 -4.69 8.86
CA GLN A 57 14.33 -5.73 8.09
C GLN A 57 12.90 -5.31 7.76
N GLN A 58 12.19 -4.74 8.73
CA GLN A 58 10.81 -4.28 8.52
C GLN A 58 10.71 -3.16 7.48
N HIS A 59 11.73 -2.31 7.36
CA HIS A 59 11.79 -1.31 6.29
C HIS A 59 11.84 -1.94 4.90
N GLU A 60 12.67 -2.98 4.71
CA GLU A 60 12.72 -3.74 3.45
C GLU A 60 11.37 -4.41 3.16
N ASP A 61 10.77 -5.02 4.18
CA ASP A 61 9.46 -5.67 4.08
C ASP A 61 8.37 -4.65 3.70
N PHE A 62 8.37 -3.44 4.29
CA PHE A 62 7.43 -2.37 3.94
C PHE A 62 7.59 -1.94 2.50
N ASN A 63 8.81 -1.77 2.00
CA ASN A 63 9.05 -1.44 0.60
C ASN A 63 8.49 -2.52 -0.34
N GLN A 64 8.65 -3.80 0.01
CA GLN A 64 8.10 -4.91 -0.75
C GLN A 64 6.57 -4.93 -0.73
N ILE A 65 5.96 -4.65 0.41
CA ILE A 65 4.50 -4.52 0.55
C ILE A 65 3.98 -3.35 -0.28
N ILE A 66 4.64 -2.19 -0.23
CA ILE A 66 4.27 -1.02 -1.04
C ILE A 66 4.30 -1.36 -2.53
N ASN A 67 5.37 -2.02 -3.00
CA ASN A 67 5.48 -2.45 -4.38
C ASN A 67 4.38 -3.42 -4.78
N THR A 68 4.04 -4.37 -3.91
CA THR A 68 2.95 -5.33 -4.13
C THR A 68 1.60 -4.61 -4.21
N LEU A 69 1.35 -3.65 -3.31
CA LEU A 69 0.11 -2.86 -3.33
C LEU A 69 0.00 -2.04 -4.62
N ASN A 70 1.09 -1.43 -5.08
CA ASN A 70 1.11 -0.70 -6.35
C ASN A 70 0.77 -1.60 -7.54
N ASP A 71 1.39 -2.77 -7.64
CA ASP A 71 1.13 -3.75 -8.70
C ASP A 71 -0.32 -4.26 -8.67
N VAL A 72 -0.86 -4.53 -7.48
CA VAL A 72 -2.25 -4.96 -7.32
C VAL A 72 -3.22 -3.86 -7.74
N VAL A 73 -2.99 -2.60 -7.35
CA VAL A 73 -3.82 -1.45 -7.75
C VAL A 73 -3.75 -1.23 -9.26
N GLU A 74 -2.57 -1.33 -9.86
CA GLU A 74 -2.37 -1.19 -11.31
C GLU A 74 -3.11 -2.28 -12.09
N LYS A 75 -2.92 -3.55 -11.71
CA LYS A 75 -3.61 -4.69 -12.32
C LYS A 75 -5.11 -4.61 -12.13
N GLY A 76 -5.57 -4.29 -10.91
CA GLY A 76 -6.98 -4.13 -10.59
C GLY A 76 -7.63 -3.02 -11.43
N SER A 77 -6.97 -1.87 -11.52
CA SER A 77 -7.44 -0.73 -12.31
C SER A 77 -7.49 -1.05 -13.81
N THR A 78 -6.48 -1.74 -14.32
CA THR A 78 -6.43 -2.20 -15.71
C THR A 78 -7.56 -3.16 -16.02
N HIS A 79 -7.83 -4.12 -15.13
CA HIS A 79 -8.91 -5.08 -15.30
C HIS A 79 -10.29 -4.41 -15.25
N ILE A 80 -10.50 -3.47 -14.31
CA ILE A 80 -11.72 -2.67 -14.19
C ILE A 80 -11.98 -1.88 -15.49
N ARG A 81 -10.96 -1.22 -16.04
CA ARG A 81 -11.07 -0.50 -17.32
C ARG A 81 -11.36 -1.45 -18.49
N SER A 82 -10.71 -2.61 -18.52
CA SER A 82 -10.95 -3.61 -19.56
C SER A 82 -12.40 -4.10 -19.57
N ILE A 83 -12.96 -4.41 -18.40
CA ILE A 83 -14.36 -4.86 -18.28
C ILE A 83 -15.31 -3.74 -18.68
N SER A 84 -15.10 -2.52 -18.17
CA SER A 84 -15.97 -1.39 -18.53
C SER A 84 -15.97 -1.10 -20.03
N ASN A 85 -14.82 -1.22 -20.69
CA ASN A 85 -14.75 -1.07 -22.15
C ASN A 85 -15.41 -2.23 -22.91
N GLN A 86 -15.38 -3.45 -22.38
CA GLN A 86 -16.05 -4.62 -22.98
C GLN A 86 -17.57 -4.56 -22.81
N ASP A 87 -18.08 -4.04 -21.69
CA ASP A 87 -19.52 -3.89 -21.44
C ASP A 87 -20.17 -2.77 -22.28
N ASN A 88 -19.37 -1.83 -22.79
CA ASN A 88 -19.85 -0.70 -23.60
C ASN A 88 -19.66 -0.90 -25.13
N ASN A 89 -19.22 -2.08 -25.58
CA ASN A 89 -19.15 -2.47 -27.00
C ASN A 89 -20.20 -3.54 -27.31
#